data_AF-A0A1F6YQ75-F1
#
_entry.id   AF-A0A1F6YQ75-F1
#
_cell.length_a   1.000
_cell.length_b   1.000
_cell.length_c   1.000
_cell.angle_alpha   90.00
_cell.angle_beta   90.00
_cell.angle_gamma   90.00
#
_symmetry.space_group_name_H-M   'P 1'
#
loop_
_entity.id
_entity.type
_entity.pdbx_description
1 polymer ?
#
loop_
_entity_poly.entity_id
_entity_poly.type
_entity_poly.pdbx_seq_one_letter_code
_entity_poly.pdbx_strand_id
1 'polypeptide(L)'
;MKKILVLVILLAAIAGIFYFANKPAVAPGVTLPAQSDPVAEKANVESYLRENISILSPIPAVLGGTWYVVEVTVNTDTDSGTVEYEDGHINEKRNFSYTTTGKVEVAGLTIE
;
A
#
# COMPACT_ATOMS: atom_id res chain seq x y z
N MET A 1 18.21 53.75 8.59
CA MET A 1 17.69 52.68 7.73
C MET A 1 18.46 51.36 7.87
N LYS A 2 19.79 51.31 7.65
CA LYS A 2 20.59 50.06 7.78
C LYS A 2 20.53 49.37 9.17
N LYS A 3 20.48 50.14 10.27
CA LYS A 3 20.38 49.59 11.64
C LYS A 3 19.06 48.87 11.93
N ILE A 4 17.96 49.33 11.31
CA ILE A 4 16.63 48.73 11.44
C ILE A 4 16.58 47.40 10.67
N LEU A 5 17.20 47.36 9.48
CA LEU A 5 17.31 46.13 8.68
C LEU A 5 18.09 45.03 9.43
N VAL A 6 19.19 45.39 10.09
CA VAL A 6 19.98 44.43 10.89
C VAL A 6 19.18 43.86 12.07
N LEU A 7 18.36 44.69 12.72
CA LEU A 7 17.52 44.25 13.84
C LEU A 7 16.46 43.23 13.40
N VAL A 8 15.83 43.46 12.25
CA VAL A 8 14.80 42.55 11.70
C VAL A 8 15.40 41.20 11.32
N ILE A 9 16.59 41.19 10.71
CA ILE A 9 17.29 39.94 10.37
C ILE A 9 17.65 39.16 11.64
N LEU A 10 18.10 39.85 12.70
CA LEU A 10 18.43 39.21 13.97
C LEU A 10 17.20 38.59 14.63
N LEU A 11 16.05 39.28 14.60
CA LEU A 11 14.79 38.76 15.13
C LEU A 11 14.29 37.55 14.34
N ALA A 12 14.39 37.58 13.00
CA ALA A 12 14.02 36.45 12.16
C ALA A 12 14.92 35.22 12.40
N ALA A 13 16.22 35.43 12.61
CA ALA A 13 17.15 34.36 12.95
C ALA A 13 16.81 33.73 14.32
N ILE A 14 16.52 34.56 15.33
CA ILE A 14 16.12 34.09 16.66
C ILE A 14 14.80 33.31 16.58
N ALA A 15 13.80 33.83 15.86
CA ALA A 15 12.51 33.15 15.66
C ALA A 15 12.67 31.81 14.94
N GLY A 16 13.53 31.76 13.90
CA GLY A 16 13.86 30.52 13.21
C GLY A 16 14.49 29.49 14.14
N ILE A 17 15.52 29.86 14.90
CA ILE A 17 16.16 28.97 15.89
C ILE A 17 15.13 28.46 16.90
N PHE A 18 14.27 29.33 17.41
CA PHE A 18 13.24 28.95 18.38
C PHE A 18 12.21 27.98 17.78
N TYR A 19 11.81 28.18 16.52
CA TYR A 19 10.92 27.29 15.79
C TYR A 19 11.53 25.89 15.56
N PHE A 20 12.82 25.82 15.22
CA PHE A 20 13.49 24.54 15.03
C PHE A 20 13.83 23.83 16.34
N ALA A 21 14.18 24.57 17.40
CA ALA A 21 14.53 23.99 18.70
C ALA A 21 13.30 23.47 19.48
N ASN A 22 12.14 24.10 19.31
CA ASN A 22 10.91 23.72 20.02
C ASN A 22 9.97 22.84 19.20
N LYS A 23 10.46 22.15 18.16
CA LYS A 23 9.66 21.08 17.58
C LYS A 23 9.46 20.03 18.67
N PRO A 24 8.22 19.72 19.07
CA PRO A 24 7.98 18.64 20.02
C PRO A 24 8.58 17.38 19.41
N ALA A 25 9.50 16.75 20.14
CA ALA A 25 10.00 15.44 19.77
C ALA A 25 8.77 14.53 19.71
N VAL A 26 8.45 14.03 18.51
CA VAL A 26 7.48 12.94 18.36
C VAL A 26 8.09 11.80 19.16
N ALA A 27 7.49 11.47 20.31
CA ALA A 27 7.93 10.35 21.11
C ALA A 27 8.04 9.13 20.18
N PRO A 28 9.10 8.31 20.27
CA PRO A 28 9.14 7.06 19.54
C PRO A 28 7.87 6.31 19.90
N GLY A 29 6.94 6.24 18.94
CA GLY A 29 5.72 5.51 19.10
C GLY A 29 6.12 4.11 19.53
N VAL A 30 5.53 3.63 20.61
CA VAL A 30 5.62 2.22 20.97
C VAL A 30 5.23 1.46 19.72
N THR A 31 6.21 0.89 19.01
CA THR A 31 5.95 -0.11 17.99
C THR A 31 5.46 -1.31 18.79
N LEU A 32 4.14 -1.33 19.00
CA LEU A 32 3.44 -2.57 19.27
C LEU A 32 3.95 -3.57 18.23
N PRO A 33 4.24 -4.83 18.61
CA PRO A 33 4.54 -5.84 17.61
C PRO A 33 3.43 -5.75 16.56
N ALA A 34 3.80 -5.61 15.28
CA ALA A 34 2.86 -5.50 14.17
C ALA A 34 1.93 -6.72 14.22
N GLN A 35 0.81 -6.53 14.89
CA GLN A 35 -0.28 -7.47 14.91
C GLN A 35 -0.91 -7.28 13.54
N SER A 36 -0.85 -8.33 12.71
CA SER A 36 -1.50 -8.33 11.40
C SER A 36 -2.94 -7.91 11.64
N ASP A 37 -3.34 -6.78 11.07
CA ASP A 37 -4.74 -6.42 10.96
C ASP A 37 -5.27 -7.20 9.76
N PRO A 38 -6.09 -8.25 9.95
CA PRO A 38 -6.56 -9.08 8.85
C PRO A 38 -7.37 -8.27 7.83
N VAL A 39 -7.96 -7.14 8.25
CA VAL A 39 -8.67 -6.22 7.36
C VAL A 39 -7.67 -5.50 6.44
N ALA A 40 -6.55 -5.02 6.99
CA ALA A 40 -5.51 -4.36 6.21
C ALA A 40 -4.81 -5.32 5.25
N GLU A 41 -4.50 -6.54 5.71
CA GLU A 41 -3.90 -7.58 4.87
C GLU A 41 -4.81 -7.94 3.69
N LYS A 42 -6.10 -8.21 3.96
CA LYS A 42 -7.10 -8.47 2.92
C LYS A 42 -7.18 -7.33 1.90
N ALA A 43 -7.25 -6.08 2.36
CA ALA A 43 -7.32 -4.92 1.47
C ALA A 43 -6.08 -4.80 0.56
N ASN A 44 -4.89 -5.13 1.08
CA ASN A 44 -3.65 -5.08 0.31
C ASN A 44 -3.57 -6.20 -0.73
N VAL A 45 -3.99 -7.42 -0.37
CA VAL A 45 -4.09 -8.54 -1.32
C VAL A 45 -5.08 -8.21 -2.44
N GLU A 46 -6.25 -7.68 -2.09
CA GLU A 46 -7.25 -7.26 -3.09
C GLU A 46 -6.72 -6.18 -4.03
N SER A 47 -6.00 -5.18 -3.49
CA SER A 47 -5.40 -4.11 -4.30
C SER A 47 -4.32 -4.67 -5.24
N TYR A 48 -3.44 -5.54 -4.73
CA TYR A 48 -2.40 -6.17 -5.53
C TYR A 48 -2.99 -6.99 -6.69
N LEU A 49 -4.03 -7.79 -6.45
CA LEU A 49 -4.73 -8.53 -7.49
C LEU A 49 -5.29 -7.57 -8.56
N ARG A 50 -5.99 -6.51 -8.15
CA ARG A 50 -6.61 -5.54 -9.08
C ARG A 50 -5.59 -4.85 -9.97
N GLU A 51 -4.43 -4.50 -9.42
CA GLU A 51 -3.37 -3.81 -10.15
C GLU A 51 -2.59 -4.74 -11.09
N ASN A 52 -2.51 -6.03 -10.77
CA ASN A 52 -1.60 -6.96 -11.45
C ASN A 52 -2.32 -8.10 -12.20
N ILE A 53 -3.65 -8.20 -12.18
CA ILE A 53 -4.39 -9.35 -12.74
C ILE A 53 -4.05 -9.64 -14.20
N SER A 54 -3.78 -8.59 -15.00
CA SER A 54 -3.41 -8.73 -16.40
C SER A 54 -2.07 -9.46 -16.62
N ILE A 55 -1.17 -9.42 -15.62
CA ILE A 55 0.13 -10.10 -15.64
C ILE A 55 0.04 -11.44 -14.90
N LEU A 56 -0.82 -11.52 -13.88
CA LEU A 56 -0.99 -12.71 -13.04
C LEU A 56 -1.83 -13.81 -13.70
N SER A 57 -2.72 -13.46 -14.64
CA SER A 57 -3.57 -14.45 -15.30
C SER A 57 -2.71 -15.49 -16.07
N PRO A 58 -2.91 -16.80 -15.85
CA PRO A 58 -2.23 -17.84 -16.61
C PRO A 58 -2.74 -17.95 -18.06
N ILE A 59 -3.85 -17.27 -18.38
CA ILE A 59 -4.48 -17.28 -19.69
C ILE A 59 -4.40 -15.86 -20.29
N PRO A 60 -3.95 -15.71 -21.55
CA PRO A 60 -3.92 -14.42 -22.21
C PRO A 60 -5.33 -13.90 -22.48
N ALA A 61 -5.53 -12.59 -22.33
CA ALA A 61 -6.77 -11.94 -22.76
C ALA A 61 -6.93 -12.03 -24.29
N VAL A 62 -8.17 -12.05 -24.78
CA VAL A 62 -8.48 -12.25 -26.19
C VAL A 62 -9.11 -11.01 -26.82
N LEU A 63 -9.00 -10.90 -28.15
CA LEU A 63 -9.66 -9.87 -28.96
C LEU A 63 -9.35 -8.42 -28.52
N GLY A 64 -8.18 -8.19 -27.91
CA GLY A 64 -7.80 -6.88 -27.38
C GLY A 64 -8.45 -6.53 -26.04
N GLY A 65 -9.06 -7.51 -25.36
CA GLY A 65 -9.55 -7.38 -23.99
C GLY A 65 -8.42 -7.15 -22.98
N THR A 66 -8.79 -6.80 -21.75
CA THR A 66 -7.87 -6.59 -20.63
C THR A 66 -8.52 -7.19 -19.39
N TRP A 67 -7.76 -8.01 -18.65
CA TRP A 67 -8.27 -8.65 -17.44
C TRP A 67 -8.59 -7.63 -16.35
N TYR A 68 -9.75 -7.79 -15.69
CA TYR A 68 -10.15 -7.04 -14.51
C TYR A 68 -10.78 -7.96 -13.47
N VAL A 69 -10.53 -7.64 -12.20
CA VAL A 69 -11.04 -8.40 -11.06
C VAL A 69 -12.50 -8.05 -10.79
N VAL A 70 -13.36 -9.06 -10.76
CA VAL A 70 -14.78 -8.99 -10.42
C VAL A 70 -14.95 -9.17 -8.91
N GLU A 71 -14.47 -10.29 -8.37
CA GLU A 71 -14.63 -10.65 -6.95
C GLU A 71 -13.34 -11.24 -6.37
N VAL A 72 -13.07 -10.99 -5.09
CA VAL A 72 -11.96 -11.59 -4.35
C VAL A 72 -12.47 -12.12 -3.02
N THR A 73 -12.08 -13.34 -2.69
CA THR A 73 -12.18 -13.90 -1.33
C THR A 73 -10.78 -14.21 -0.84
N VAL A 74 -10.38 -13.58 0.27
CA VAL A 74 -9.06 -13.77 0.90
C VAL A 74 -9.23 -14.54 2.21
N ASN A 75 -8.39 -15.55 2.41
CA ASN A 75 -8.18 -16.26 3.66
C ASN A 75 -6.78 -15.90 4.20
N THR A 76 -6.75 -15.11 5.28
CA THR A 76 -5.53 -14.66 5.97
C THR A 76 -4.94 -15.70 6.91
N ASP A 77 -5.67 -16.78 7.19
CA ASP A 77 -5.14 -17.87 8.04
C ASP A 77 -4.27 -18.83 7.22
N THR A 78 -4.46 -18.88 5.90
CA THR A 78 -3.79 -19.81 4.98
C THR A 78 -3.04 -19.10 3.85
N ASP A 79 -2.93 -17.78 3.90
CA ASP A 79 -2.32 -16.94 2.86
C ASP A 79 -2.78 -17.29 1.44
N SER A 80 -4.09 -17.50 1.29
CA SER A 80 -4.69 -17.96 0.02
C SER A 80 -6.09 -17.41 -0.20
N GLY A 81 -6.68 -17.72 -1.35
CA GLY A 81 -8.02 -17.26 -1.66
C GLY A 81 -8.52 -17.68 -3.03
N THR A 82 -9.63 -17.08 -3.44
CA THR A 82 -10.17 -17.20 -4.80
C THR A 82 -10.34 -15.83 -5.42
N VAL A 83 -10.02 -15.70 -6.70
CA VAL A 83 -10.24 -14.50 -7.50
C VAL A 83 -11.11 -14.85 -8.70
N GLU A 84 -12.16 -14.06 -8.92
CA GLU A 84 -12.95 -14.06 -10.13
C GLU A 84 -12.58 -12.81 -10.95
N TYR A 85 -12.31 -13.01 -12.23
CA TYR A 85 -11.83 -11.96 -13.11
C TYR A 85 -12.21 -12.26 -14.57
N GLU A 86 -12.33 -11.22 -15.38
CA GLU A 86 -12.78 -11.35 -16.77
C GLU A 86 -12.11 -10.33 -17.68
N ASP A 87 -12.10 -10.56 -19.00
CA ASP A 87 -11.51 -9.65 -20.00
C ASP A 87 -12.55 -8.97 -20.91
N GLY A 88 -13.84 -9.19 -20.61
CA GLY A 88 -14.99 -8.81 -21.44
C GLY A 88 -15.45 -9.88 -22.42
N HIS A 89 -14.72 -10.98 -22.58
CA HIS A 89 -15.09 -12.13 -23.42
C HIS A 89 -15.01 -13.47 -22.68
N ILE A 90 -14.01 -13.63 -21.82
CA ILE A 90 -13.74 -14.80 -20.98
C ILE A 90 -13.87 -14.37 -19.51
N ASN A 91 -14.49 -15.22 -18.69
CA ASN A 91 -14.54 -15.09 -17.24
C ASN A 91 -13.89 -16.34 -16.61
N GLU A 92 -13.02 -16.11 -15.64
CA GLU A 92 -12.25 -17.12 -14.92
C GLU A 92 -12.46 -16.98 -13.41
N LYS A 93 -12.54 -18.12 -12.72
CA LYS A 93 -12.47 -18.20 -11.26
C LYS A 93 -11.36 -19.15 -10.86
N ARG A 94 -10.34 -18.61 -10.18
CA ARG A 94 -9.12 -19.35 -9.84
C ARG A 94 -8.78 -19.23 -8.36
N ASN A 95 -8.05 -20.22 -7.86
CA ASN A 95 -7.40 -20.13 -6.56
C ASN A 95 -6.12 -19.32 -6.70
N PHE A 96 -5.72 -18.67 -5.62
CA PHE A 96 -4.41 -18.04 -5.51
C PHE A 96 -3.79 -18.30 -4.14
N SER A 97 -2.47 -18.19 -4.09
CA SER A 97 -1.67 -18.12 -2.86
C SER A 97 -0.80 -16.87 -2.88
N TYR A 98 -0.51 -16.31 -1.71
CA TYR A 98 0.32 -15.12 -1.59
C TYR A 98 1.32 -15.23 -0.43
N THR A 99 2.27 -14.30 -0.40
CA THR A 99 3.23 -14.15 0.69
C THR A 99 3.31 -12.68 1.07
N THR A 100 3.53 -12.39 2.36
CA THR A 100 3.64 -11.01 2.85
C THR A 100 4.99 -10.72 3.49
N THR A 101 5.50 -9.51 3.29
CA THR A 101 6.62 -8.94 4.06
C THR A 101 6.05 -8.05 5.16
N GLY A 102 6.54 -8.24 6.39
CA GLY A 102 6.06 -7.44 7.53
C GLY A 102 4.56 -7.61 7.84
N LYS A 103 3.94 -8.71 7.37
CA LYS A 103 2.53 -9.09 7.54
C LYS A 103 1.49 -8.17 6.90
N VAL A 104 1.91 -7.24 6.03
CA VAL A 104 1.00 -6.24 5.44
C VAL A 104 1.30 -6.04 3.95
N GLU A 105 2.55 -6.08 3.53
CA GLU A 105 2.93 -5.85 2.13
C GLU A 105 2.97 -7.16 1.35
N VAL A 106 2.27 -7.27 0.22
CA VAL A 106 2.29 -8.47 -0.63
C VAL A 106 3.66 -8.57 -1.33
N ALA A 107 4.43 -9.60 -0.98
CA ALA A 107 5.74 -9.88 -1.55
C ALA A 107 5.66 -10.69 -2.86
N GLY A 108 4.60 -11.47 -3.02
CA GLY A 108 4.33 -12.25 -4.21
C GLY A 108 2.97 -12.94 -4.15
N LEU A 109 2.38 -13.18 -5.32
CA LEU A 109 1.08 -13.84 -5.48
C LEU A 109 1.10 -14.71 -6.73
N THR A 110 0.54 -15.92 -6.64
CA THR A 110 0.44 -16.87 -7.76
C THR A 110 -1.00 -17.33 -7.93
N ILE A 111 -1.49 -17.37 -9.18
CA ILE A 111 -2.80 -17.90 -9.57
C ILE A 111 -2.63 -19.31 -10.16
N GLU A 112 -3.49 -20.26 -9.77
CA GLU A 112 -3.48 -21.66 -10.22
C GLU A 112 -4.28 -21.93 -11.50
#